data_AF-A0A0Q8JGB4-F1
#
_entry.id   AF-A0A0Q8JGB4-F1
#
_cell.length_a   1.000
_cell.length_b   1.000
_cell.length_c   1.000
_cell.angle_alpha   90.00
_cell.angle_beta   90.00
_cell.angle_gamma   90.00
#
_symmetry.space_group_name_H-M   'P 1'
#
loop_
_entity.id
_entity.type
_entity.pdbx_description
1 polymer ?
#
loop_
_entity_poly.entity_id
_entity_poly.type
_entity_poly.pdbx_seq_one_letter_code
_entity_poly.pdbx_strand_id
1 'polypeptide(L)'
;MCWIYRVDLDLPFHFSRLQGLVGRADYVSDVVKRAEAIYERSEIIEQMRLSSDPALHALAKALLDYRHGKIERGQSVYLDLLRQLHRKILPLFADA
;
A
#
# COMPACT_ATOMS: atom_id res chain seq x y z
N MET A 1 2.63 -12.65 4.43
CA MET A 1 2.39 -11.20 4.25
C MET A 1 1.95 -10.94 2.82
N CYS A 2 0.70 -10.54 2.60
CA CYS A 2 0.17 -10.22 1.28
C CYS A 2 0.80 -8.91 0.74
N TRP A 3 1.94 -9.03 0.07
CA TRP A 3 2.56 -7.96 -0.72
C TRP A 3 1.67 -7.52 -1.90
N ILE A 4 0.58 -8.24 -2.15
CA ILE A 4 -0.40 -8.04 -3.23
C ILE A 4 -1.33 -6.83 -2.98
N TYR A 5 -1.15 -6.03 -1.93
CA TYR A 5 -2.07 -4.88 -1.70
C TYR A 5 -1.44 -3.62 -1.13
N ARG A 6 -0.10 -3.56 -1.03
CA ARG A 6 0.63 -2.41 -0.50
C ARG A 6 0.66 -1.15 -1.40
N VAL A 7 -0.25 -1.02 -2.36
CA VAL A 7 -0.12 -0.02 -3.44
C VAL A 7 -1.33 0.89 -3.48
N ASP A 8 -1.63 1.45 -2.32
CA ASP A 8 -2.30 2.74 -2.28
C ASP A 8 -1.22 3.80 -2.08
N LEU A 9 -1.28 4.82 -2.93
CA LEU A 9 -0.39 5.99 -2.94
C LEU A 9 -0.68 6.97 -1.78
N ASP A 10 -1.52 6.58 -0.83
CA ASP A 10 -1.66 7.32 0.41
C ASP A 10 -0.36 7.21 1.17
N LEU A 11 0.27 8.36 1.42
CA LEU A 11 1.39 8.45 2.33
C LEU A 11 1.03 7.71 3.63
N PRO A 12 1.92 6.87 4.19
CA PRO A 12 1.75 6.28 5.52
C PRO A 12 1.76 7.35 6.63
N PHE A 13 1.69 8.62 6.29
CA PHE A 13 1.62 9.72 7.23
C PHE A 13 0.59 10.67 6.65
N HIS A 14 -0.55 10.83 7.33
CA HIS A 14 -1.45 11.92 7.02
C HIS A 14 -0.81 13.22 7.52
N PHE A 15 0.22 13.71 6.82
CA PHE A 15 0.68 15.08 6.97
C PHE A 15 -0.42 15.98 6.41
N SER A 16 -1.37 16.34 7.26
CA SER A 16 -2.19 17.50 6.97
C SER A 16 -1.33 18.74 7.17
N ARG A 17 -1.32 19.63 6.18
CA ARG A 17 -0.70 20.96 6.28
C ARG A 17 -1.17 21.73 7.53
N LEU A 18 -2.33 21.36 8.11
CA LEU A 18 -2.94 21.98 9.27
C LEU A 18 -2.80 21.18 10.58
N GLN A 19 -2.63 19.85 10.54
CA GLN A 19 -2.64 19.00 11.76
C GLN A 19 -1.30 18.35 12.10
N GLY A 20 -0.28 18.42 11.24
CA GLY A 20 1.03 17.84 11.53
C GLY A 20 1.04 16.30 11.42
N LEU A 21 1.85 15.63 12.24
CA LEU A 21 2.01 14.18 12.22
C LEU A 21 0.95 13.51 13.12
N VAL A 22 0.20 12.57 12.55
CA VAL A 22 -0.72 11.70 13.32
C VAL A 22 0.05 10.97 14.42
N GLY A 23 -0.56 10.84 15.60
CA GLY A 23 0.01 10.12 16.73
C GLY A 23 0.41 8.70 16.35
N ARG A 24 1.57 8.24 16.82
CA ARG A 24 2.11 6.91 16.47
C ARG A 24 1.12 5.77 16.73
N ALA A 25 0.40 5.82 17.85
CA ALA A 25 -0.57 4.79 18.21
C ALA A 25 -1.75 4.72 17.24
N ASP A 26 -2.32 5.89 16.90
CA ASP A 26 -3.44 6.00 15.96
C ASP A 26 -3.02 5.53 14.57
N TYR A 27 -1.85 5.98 14.11
CA TYR A 27 -1.27 5.54 12.85
C TYR A 27 -1.11 4.00 12.78
N VAL A 28 -0.52 3.40 13.82
CA VAL A 28 -0.34 1.94 13.85
C VAL A 28 -1.69 1.22 13.86
N SER A 29 -2.67 1.72 14.60
CA SER A 29 -4.03 1.15 14.63
C SER A 29 -4.67 1.17 13.24
N ASP A 30 -4.59 2.30 12.53
CA ASP A 30 -5.18 2.45 11.21
C ASP A 30 -4.45 1.61 10.15
N VAL A 31 -3.13 1.48 10.25
CA VAL A 31 -2.36 0.57 9.39
C VAL A 31 -2.78 -0.88 9.60
N VAL A 32 -2.97 -1.31 10.85
CA VAL A 32 -3.41 -2.68 11.15
C VAL A 32 -4.79 -2.92 10.56
N LYS A 33 -5.77 -2.04 10.82
CA LYS A 33 -7.13 -2.15 10.24
C LYS A 33 -7.11 -2.17 8.72
N ARG A 34 -6.30 -1.31 8.10
CA ARG A 34 -6.14 -1.29 6.64
C ARG A 34 -5.55 -2.59 6.13
N ALA A 35 -4.53 -3.12 6.80
CA ALA A 35 -3.87 -4.38 6.43
C ALA A 35 -4.84 -5.57 6.53
N GLU A 36 -5.67 -5.62 7.56
CA GLU A 36 -6.72 -6.62 7.75
C GLU A 36 -7.76 -6.55 6.62
N ALA A 37 -8.34 -5.38 6.36
CA ALA A 37 -9.31 -5.20 5.28
C ALA A 37 -8.75 -5.55 3.89
N ILE A 38 -7.46 -5.25 3.68
CA ILE A 38 -6.71 -5.67 2.50
C ILE A 38 -6.62 -7.19 2.42
N TYR A 39 -6.31 -7.84 3.53
CA TYR A 39 -6.11 -9.28 3.60
C TYR A 39 -7.41 -10.01 3.28
N GLU A 40 -8.53 -9.59 3.86
CA GLU A 40 -9.86 -10.15 3.58
C GLU A 40 -10.22 -10.07 2.09
N ARG A 41 -9.96 -8.92 1.44
CA ARG A 41 -10.16 -8.77 -0.02
C ARG A 41 -9.24 -9.71 -0.82
N SER A 42 -8.04 -9.96 -0.31
CA SER A 42 -7.09 -10.91 -0.90
C SER A 42 -7.65 -12.33 -0.90
N GLU A 43 -8.24 -12.73 0.22
CA GLU A 43 -8.80 -14.08 0.38
C GLU A 43 -9.95 -14.31 -0.58
N ILE A 44 -10.84 -13.32 -0.75
CA ILE A 44 -11.93 -13.39 -1.73
C ILE A 44 -11.38 -13.58 -3.15
N ILE A 45 -10.38 -12.79 -3.55
CA ILE A 45 -9.78 -12.90 -4.89
C ILE A 45 -9.09 -14.25 -5.07
N GLU A 46 -8.44 -14.77 -4.03
CA GLU A 46 -7.81 -16.09 -4.08
C GLU A 46 -8.85 -17.21 -4.19
N GLN A 47 -9.96 -17.12 -3.47
CA GLN A 47 -11.10 -18.04 -3.61
C GLN A 47 -11.67 -18.00 -5.02
N MET A 48 -11.84 -16.80 -5.62
CA MET A 48 -12.28 -16.66 -7.01
C MET A 48 -11.29 -17.29 -7.98
N ARG A 49 -9.98 -17.12 -7.75
CA ARG A 49 -8.91 -17.71 -8.57
C ARG A 49 -8.89 -19.24 -8.49
N LEU A 50 -9.25 -19.80 -7.34
CA LEU A 50 -9.30 -21.26 -7.11
C LEU A 50 -10.68 -21.88 -7.44
N SER A 51 -11.68 -21.04 -7.74
CA SER A 51 -13.03 -21.50 -8.09
C SER A 51 -13.05 -22.30 -9.39
N SER A 52 -13.92 -23.31 -9.46
CA SER A 52 -14.25 -24.04 -10.69
C SER A 52 -15.16 -23.25 -11.64
N ASP A 53 -15.75 -22.14 -11.17
CA ASP A 53 -16.54 -21.23 -11.99
C ASP A 53 -15.63 -20.43 -12.95
N PRO A 54 -15.76 -20.59 -14.28
CA PRO A 54 -14.92 -19.90 -15.25
C PRO A 54 -15.04 -18.37 -15.19
N ALA A 55 -16.21 -17.82 -14.85
CA ALA A 55 -16.43 -16.38 -14.76
C ALA A 55 -15.70 -15.79 -13.55
N LEU A 56 -15.77 -16.45 -12.39
CA LEU A 56 -15.02 -16.05 -11.20
C LEU A 56 -13.51 -16.13 -11.42
N HIS A 57 -13.05 -17.20 -12.07
CA HIS A 57 -11.65 -17.36 -12.40
C HIS A 57 -11.14 -16.27 -13.36
N ALA A 58 -11.90 -15.97 -14.41
CA ALA A 58 -11.56 -14.91 -15.37
C ALA A 58 -11.54 -13.52 -14.72
N LEU A 59 -12.50 -13.23 -13.84
CA LEU A 59 -12.56 -11.96 -13.12
C LEU A 59 -11.37 -11.80 -12.16
N ALA A 60 -11.00 -12.84 -11.43
CA ALA A 60 -9.82 -12.83 -10.56
C ALA A 60 -8.54 -12.50 -11.35
N LYS A 61 -8.38 -13.10 -12.53
CA LYS A 61 -7.24 -12.84 -13.41
C LYS A 61 -7.21 -11.37 -13.88
N ALA A 62 -8.34 -10.84 -14.34
CA ALA A 62 -8.44 -9.44 -14.79
C ALA A 62 -8.09 -8.44 -13.67
N LEU A 63 -8.53 -8.71 -12.44
CA LEU A 63 -8.19 -7.89 -11.26
C LEU A 63 -6.69 -7.91 -10.96
N LEU A 64 -6.05 -9.07 -11.05
CA LEU A 64 -4.61 -9.22 -10.83
C LEU A 64 -3.78 -8.53 -11.94
N ASP A 65 -4.20 -8.65 -13.20
CA ASP A 65 -3.55 -8.01 -14.35
C ASP A 65 -3.64 -6.48 -14.26
N TYR A 66 -4.83 -5.95 -13.98
CA TYR A 66 -5.04 -4.51 -13.76
C TYR A 66 -4.12 -3.97 -12.66
N ARG A 67 -4.00 -4.71 -11.55
CA ARG A 67 -3.11 -4.34 -10.45
C ARG A 67 -1.65 -4.31 -10.91
N HIS A 68 -1.19 -5.33 -11.64
CA HIS A 68 0.19 -5.40 -12.11
C HIS A 68 0.54 -4.16 -12.94
N GLY A 69 -0.33 -3.79 -13.89
CA GLY A 69 -0.15 -2.59 -14.71
C GLY A 69 -0.21 -1.27 -13.94
N LYS A 70 -0.90 -1.21 -12.80
CA LYS A 70 -0.90 -0.03 -11.90
C LYS A 70 0.41 0.13 -11.13
N ILE A 71 1.03 -0.96 -10.72
CA ILE A 71 2.28 -0.96 -9.95
C ILE A 71 3.43 -0.38 -10.77
N GLU A 72 3.54 -0.82 -12.02
CA GLU A 72 4.59 -0.40 -12.94
C GLU A 72 4.59 1.11 -13.21
N ARG A 73 3.43 1.77 -13.12
CA ARG A 73 3.26 3.18 -13.49
C ARG A 73 3.46 4.18 -12.34
N GLY A 74 3.38 3.75 -11.08
CA GLY A 74 3.27 4.69 -9.93
C GLY A 74 4.34 4.58 -8.84
N GLN A 75 5.03 3.44 -8.71
CA GLN A 75 5.85 3.18 -7.51
C GLN A 75 7.27 3.78 -7.55
N SER A 76 7.89 3.94 -8.72
CA SER A 76 9.32 4.28 -8.79
C SER A 76 9.61 5.69 -8.25
N VAL A 77 8.87 6.69 -8.73
CA VAL A 77 9.08 8.10 -8.38
C VAL A 77 8.88 8.35 -6.89
N TYR A 78 7.83 7.79 -6.31
CA TYR A 78 7.51 7.97 -4.89
C TYR A 78 8.57 7.35 -3.96
N LEU A 79 8.96 6.10 -4.23
CA LEU A 79 9.97 5.42 -3.43
C LEU A 79 11.34 6.11 -3.53
N ASP A 80 11.67 6.65 -4.70
CA ASP A 80 12.91 7.41 -4.89
C ASP A 80 12.90 8.74 -4.14
N LEU A 81 11.78 9.45 -4.08
CA LEU A 81 11.66 10.67 -3.26
C LEU A 81 11.81 10.37 -1.76
N LEU A 82 11.16 9.33 -1.24
CA LEU A 82 11.31 8.92 0.16
C LEU A 82 12.76 8.55 0.49
N ARG A 83 13.44 7.80 -0.38
CA ARG A 83 14.85 7.46 -0.22
C ARG A 83 15.74 8.70 -0.21
N GLN A 84 15.46 9.67 -1.07
CA GLN A 84 16.21 10.92 -1.11
C GLN A 84 16.01 11.75 0.16
N LEU A 85 14.78 11.85 0.67
CA LEU A 85 14.51 12.50 1.96
C LEU A 85 15.28 11.80 3.10
N HIS A 86 15.20 10.48 3.19
CA HIS A 86 15.89 9.74 4.23
C HIS A 86 17.42 9.92 4.16
N ARG A 87 18.01 9.88 2.97
CA ARG A 87 19.47 9.98 2.80
C ARG A 87 20.01 11.39 2.96
N LYS A 88 19.30 12.39 2.45
CA LYS A 88 19.81 13.77 2.35
C LYS A 88 19.34 14.67 3.49
N ILE A 89 18.14 14.42 4.02
CA ILE A 89 17.48 15.32 4.97
C ILE A 89 17.58 14.80 6.40
N LEU A 90 17.40 13.49 6.64
CA LEU A 90 17.46 12.92 7.99
C LEU A 90 18.77 13.24 8.73
N PRO A 91 19.97 13.17 8.11
CA PRO A 91 21.22 13.49 8.80
C PRO A 91 21.29 14.94 9.30
N LEU A 92 20.59 15.88 8.67
CA LEU A 92 20.57 17.28 9.07
C LEU A 92 19.87 17.51 10.42
N PHE A 93 19.11 16.53 10.91
CA PHE A 93 18.43 16.54 12.20
C PHE A 93 19.07 15.61 13.23
N ALA A 94 20.12 14.87 12.86
CA ALA A 94 20.84 13.97 13.77
C ALA A 94 21.89 14.71 14.62
N ASP A 95 22.31 15.89 14.17
CA ASP A 95 23.30 16.76 14.83
C ASP A 95 22.66 17.99 15.51
N ALA A 96 21.33 18.02 15.66
CA ALA A 96 20.55 19.13 16.23
C ALA A 96 20.08 18.87 17.67
#